data_AF-A0A7J5YWW5-F1
#
_entry.id   AF-A0A7J5YWW5-F1
#
_cell.length_a   1.000
_cell.length_b   1.000
_cell.length_c   1.000
_cell.angle_alpha   90.00
_cell.angle_beta   90.00
_cell.angle_gamma   90.00
#
_symmetry.space_group_name_H-M   'P 1'
#
loop_
_entity.id
_entity.type
_entity.pdbx_description
1 polymer ?
#
loop_
_entity_poly.entity_id
_entity_poly.type
_entity_poly.pdbx_seq_one_letter_code
_entity_poly.pdbx_strand_id
1 'polypeptide(L)'
;MMLLLSTTRLLGRGKTLLRDPVRRISVDMSSGKRLRVLVDMDGVLADFEGGFLKKYRAKYPEDPFISLQDRRGFWVSTQYGQLRSDLCEKAISIWESKDFFMELEPLPGGLEAVREMAQMENTDVFICTSPINHIQHCPYEKYAWVEQHLGQGFLEQVILTRDKTVISGDILIDDKPDILGVDPDPTWEHILFTTCHNKHLSPPQKRLLSWADDWRAVLNSRRHDRSGDEIVVGARGNAVTLKSGDEIIAEPRGNAVLLKYQKKKGSGDEIIADARGNAVSQK
;
A
#
# COMPACT_ATOMS: atom_id res chain seq x y z
N MET A 1 -63.36 29.80 0.60
CA MET A 1 -63.36 31.27 0.75
C MET A 1 -61.99 31.63 1.33
N MET A 2 -61.06 32.03 0.46
CA MET A 2 -60.45 33.38 0.45
C MET A 2 -59.89 33.78 1.83
N LEU A 3 -58.56 33.81 2.01
CA LEU A 3 -57.70 34.98 1.72
C LEU A 3 -58.24 36.22 2.47
N LEU A 4 -57.47 36.98 3.26
CA LEU A 4 -56.32 37.75 2.78
C LEU A 4 -55.81 38.67 3.92
N LEU A 5 -54.57 39.17 3.75
CA LEU A 5 -54.02 40.47 4.20
C LEU A 5 -53.25 40.48 5.54
N SER A 6 -52.07 41.12 5.65
CA SER A 6 -51.57 42.26 4.87
C SER A 6 -50.04 42.43 5.02
N THR A 7 -49.29 42.52 3.91
CA THR A 7 -48.66 43.73 3.27
C THR A 7 -47.43 44.30 3.99
N THR A 8 -46.25 44.33 3.35
CA THR A 8 -45.73 45.51 2.58
C THR A 8 -44.56 45.03 1.68
N ARG A 9 -44.56 45.17 0.33
CA ARG A 9 -44.32 46.35 -0.58
C ARG A 9 -43.06 47.14 -0.19
N LEU A 10 -42.11 47.55 -1.06
CA LEU A 10 -41.95 47.67 -2.52
C LEU A 10 -40.45 48.02 -2.74
N LEU A 11 -39.67 47.52 -3.71
CA LEU A 11 -39.35 48.17 -5.01
C LEU A 11 -37.98 47.62 -5.49
N GLY A 12 -37.83 47.37 -6.78
CA GLY A 12 -36.50 47.18 -7.38
C GLY A 12 -36.49 46.47 -8.71
N ARG A 13 -36.46 47.24 -9.80
CA ARG A 13 -36.56 46.85 -11.20
C ARG A 13 -35.54 45.80 -11.66
N GLY A 14 -36.08 44.76 -12.31
CA GLY A 14 -35.63 44.11 -13.55
C GLY A 14 -34.14 44.00 -13.88
N LYS A 15 -33.67 42.75 -13.95
CA LYS A 15 -33.04 42.16 -15.15
C LYS A 15 -33.10 40.63 -15.02
N THR A 16 -33.73 40.02 -16.01
CA THR A 16 -33.69 38.58 -16.29
C THR A 16 -32.23 38.14 -16.41
N LEU A 17 -31.77 37.30 -15.49
CA LEU A 17 -30.62 36.43 -15.72
C LEU A 17 -31.11 35.00 -15.63
N LEU A 18 -31.02 34.36 -16.79
CA LEU A 18 -31.26 32.96 -17.03
C LEU A 18 -30.62 32.14 -15.92
N ARG A 19 -31.40 31.24 -15.32
CA ARG A 19 -30.85 30.15 -14.51
C ARG A 19 -29.87 29.39 -15.39
N ASP A 20 -28.58 29.54 -15.14
CA ASP A 20 -27.56 28.62 -15.61
C ASP A 20 -27.93 27.20 -15.13
N PRO A 21 -28.20 26.24 -16.02
CA PRO A 21 -28.18 24.84 -15.67
C PRO A 21 -26.79 24.28 -15.97
N VAL A 22 -25.72 25.02 -15.65
CA VAL A 22 -24.40 24.40 -15.51
C VAL A 22 -24.34 23.85 -14.09
N ARG A 23 -25.05 22.76 -13.84
CA ARG A 23 -24.53 21.79 -12.88
C ARG A 23 -23.20 21.37 -13.46
N ARG A 24 -22.11 22.00 -12.99
CA ARG A 24 -20.82 21.32 -12.90
C ARG A 24 -21.13 20.06 -12.11
N ILE A 25 -21.42 18.98 -12.83
CA ILE A 25 -21.14 17.67 -12.31
C ILE A 25 -19.61 17.64 -12.30
N SER A 26 -19.02 18.22 -11.27
CA SER A 26 -17.74 17.77 -10.78
C SER A 26 -18.02 16.35 -10.33
N VAL A 27 -17.97 15.41 -11.26
CA VAL A 27 -17.61 14.07 -10.91
C VAL A 27 -16.19 14.26 -10.40
N ASP A 28 -16.05 14.33 -9.08
CA ASP A 28 -14.77 14.10 -8.45
C ASP A 28 -14.41 12.65 -8.79
N MET A 29 -13.81 12.48 -9.97
CA MET A 29 -13.24 11.23 -10.46
C MET A 29 -11.85 11.07 -9.84
N SER A 30 -11.70 11.33 -8.53
CA SER A 30 -10.66 10.66 -7.77
C SER A 30 -11.03 9.19 -7.56
N SER A 31 -11.34 8.45 -8.63
CA SER A 31 -11.02 7.02 -8.69
C SER A 31 -9.51 6.84 -8.83
N GLY A 32 -8.73 7.67 -8.13
CA GLY A 32 -7.29 7.59 -8.07
C GLY A 32 -6.96 6.27 -7.43
N LYS A 33 -6.32 5.38 -8.20
CA LYS A 33 -5.87 4.08 -7.73
C LYS A 33 -5.11 4.28 -6.42
N ARG A 34 -5.69 3.79 -5.32
CA ARG A 34 -5.09 3.89 -3.99
C ARG A 34 -3.72 3.19 -4.02
N LEU A 35 -2.73 3.79 -3.36
CA LEU A 35 -1.42 3.19 -3.19
C LEU A 35 -1.55 2.05 -2.18
N ARG A 36 -1.17 0.84 -2.56
CA ARG A 36 -1.23 -0.32 -1.67
C ARG A 36 0.15 -0.65 -1.14
N VAL A 37 0.36 -0.48 0.15
CA VAL A 37 1.62 -0.78 0.83
C VAL A 37 1.47 -2.06 1.63
N LEU A 38 2.33 -3.02 1.34
CA LEU A 38 2.50 -4.24 2.11
C LEU A 38 3.64 -3.99 3.09
N VAL A 39 3.39 -4.20 4.38
CA VAL A 39 4.39 -4.02 5.45
C VAL A 39 4.61 -5.38 6.10
N ASP A 40 5.84 -5.86 6.11
CA ASP A 40 6.16 -7.08 6.84
C ASP A 40 6.05 -6.88 8.35
N MET A 41 6.00 -7.97 9.11
CA MET A 41 5.88 -7.94 10.55
C MET A 41 7.22 -8.19 11.24
N ASP A 42 7.83 -9.36 11.03
CA ASP A 42 9.04 -9.76 11.76
C ASP A 42 10.25 -8.99 11.18
N GLY A 43 11.01 -8.29 12.01
CA GLY A 43 12.16 -7.48 11.55
C GLY A 43 11.79 -6.13 10.94
N VAL A 44 10.48 -5.81 10.81
CA VAL A 44 9.98 -4.52 10.31
C VAL A 44 9.07 -3.81 11.31
N LEU A 45 8.09 -4.52 11.90
CA LEU A 45 7.22 -4.00 12.95
C LEU A 45 7.52 -4.61 14.32
N ALA A 46 7.86 -5.90 14.37
CA ALA A 46 8.16 -6.66 15.57
C ALA A 46 9.63 -7.07 15.59
N ASP A 47 10.33 -6.84 16.71
CA ASP A 47 11.75 -7.15 16.87
C ASP A 47 12.00 -8.64 17.08
N PHE A 48 11.91 -9.42 16.00
CA PHE A 48 12.16 -10.87 16.01
C PHE A 48 13.58 -11.21 16.49
N GLU A 49 14.61 -10.53 15.97
CA GLU A 49 16.01 -10.84 16.27
C GLU A 49 16.36 -10.54 17.73
N GLY A 50 15.92 -9.40 18.26
CA GLY A 50 16.09 -9.06 19.68
C GLY A 50 15.30 -9.98 20.61
N GLY A 51 14.04 -10.25 20.27
CA GLY A 51 13.18 -11.18 21.02
C GLY A 51 13.74 -12.60 21.05
N PHE A 52 14.20 -13.10 19.89
CA PHE A 52 14.91 -14.37 19.77
C PHE A 52 16.15 -14.40 20.67
N LEU A 53 17.06 -13.45 20.53
CA LEU A 53 18.32 -13.48 21.28
C LEU A 53 18.09 -13.41 22.80
N LYS A 54 17.13 -12.59 23.24
CA LYS A 54 16.71 -12.48 24.65
C LYS A 54 16.22 -13.83 25.18
N LYS A 55 15.27 -14.46 24.50
CA LYS A 55 14.70 -15.76 24.92
C LYS A 55 15.71 -16.91 24.80
N TYR A 56 16.54 -16.91 23.75
CA TYR A 56 17.60 -17.90 23.57
C TYR A 56 18.59 -17.89 24.73
N ARG A 57 19.13 -16.72 25.09
CA ARG A 57 20.09 -16.58 26.19
C ARG A 57 19.48 -16.92 27.56
N ALA A 58 18.18 -16.68 27.74
CA ALA A 58 17.49 -17.07 28.96
C ALA A 58 17.28 -18.59 29.05
N LYS A 59 16.94 -19.26 27.94
CA LYS A 59 16.68 -20.71 27.90
C LYS A 59 17.96 -21.54 27.88
N TYR A 60 19.02 -21.03 27.26
CA TYR A 60 20.31 -21.71 27.07
C TYR A 60 21.48 -20.83 27.53
N PRO A 61 21.63 -20.55 28.84
CA PRO A 61 22.60 -19.59 29.35
C PRO A 61 24.06 -19.98 29.14
N GLU A 62 24.35 -21.28 29.09
CA GLU A 62 25.70 -21.83 28.90
C GLU A 62 26.08 -22.07 27.43
N ASP A 63 25.11 -21.94 26.51
CA ASP A 63 25.36 -22.14 25.08
C ASP A 63 25.92 -20.87 24.45
N PRO A 64 26.82 -20.99 23.44
CA PRO A 64 27.31 -19.83 22.73
C PRO A 64 26.18 -19.21 21.92
N PHE A 65 26.22 -17.89 21.75
CA PHE A 65 25.21 -17.14 21.03
C PHE A 65 25.86 -16.21 20.01
N ILE A 66 25.05 -15.75 19.04
CA ILE A 66 25.48 -14.79 18.03
C ILE A 66 24.94 -13.43 18.44
N SER A 67 25.81 -12.43 18.60
CA SER A 67 25.36 -11.07 18.90
C SER A 67 24.58 -10.51 17.71
N LEU A 68 23.67 -9.54 17.94
CA LEU A 68 22.98 -8.87 16.84
C LEU A 68 23.97 -8.22 15.85
N GLN A 69 25.14 -7.75 16.33
CA GLN A 69 26.14 -7.16 15.45
C GLN A 69 26.78 -8.18 14.50
N ASP A 70 26.84 -9.43 14.91
CA ASP A 70 27.46 -10.56 14.18
C ASP A 70 26.45 -11.37 13.37
N ARG A 71 25.16 -11.04 13.43
CA ARG A 71 24.13 -11.67 12.60
C ARG A 71 24.43 -11.50 11.12
N ARG A 72 24.40 -12.61 10.37
CA ARG A 72 24.59 -12.67 8.91
C ARG A 72 23.60 -13.66 8.32
N GLY A 73 23.04 -13.31 7.16
CA GLY A 73 22.04 -14.15 6.47
C GLY A 73 20.69 -14.18 7.18
N PHE A 74 19.62 -14.30 6.40
CA PHE A 74 18.24 -14.23 6.91
C PHE A 74 17.90 -15.33 7.93
N TRP A 75 18.40 -16.55 7.74
CA TRP A 75 18.03 -17.69 8.57
C TRP A 75 18.90 -17.81 9.84
N VAL A 76 18.31 -17.41 10.99
CA VAL A 76 18.94 -17.54 12.31
C VAL A 76 19.40 -18.97 12.59
N SER A 77 18.54 -19.97 12.36
CA SER A 77 18.85 -21.39 12.61
C SER A 77 20.08 -21.86 11.84
N THR A 78 20.24 -21.44 10.59
CA THR A 78 21.40 -21.79 9.76
C THR A 78 22.69 -21.25 10.37
N GLN A 79 22.72 -19.98 10.78
CA GLN A 79 23.93 -19.41 11.38
C GLN A 79 24.27 -20.04 12.74
N TYR A 80 23.25 -20.34 13.57
CA TYR A 80 23.44 -21.07 14.83
C TYR A 80 23.96 -22.49 14.60
N GLY A 81 23.44 -23.21 13.61
CA GLY A 81 23.91 -24.55 13.25
C GLY A 81 25.37 -24.57 12.76
N GLN A 82 25.84 -23.49 12.13
CA GLN A 82 27.25 -23.32 11.76
C GLN A 82 28.16 -23.07 12.96
N LEU A 83 27.65 -22.40 14.00
CA LEU A 83 28.40 -22.16 15.23
C LEU A 83 28.63 -23.47 16.00
N ARG A 84 27.58 -24.30 16.13
CA ARG A 84 27.65 -25.64 16.70
C ARG A 84 26.41 -26.45 16.26
N SER A 85 26.61 -27.72 15.90
CA SER A 85 25.62 -28.53 15.17
C SER A 85 24.27 -28.72 15.89
N ASP A 86 24.25 -28.79 17.22
CA ASP A 86 23.02 -28.94 18.02
C ASP A 86 22.20 -27.64 18.13
N LEU A 87 22.78 -26.49 17.79
CA LEU A 87 22.15 -25.19 18.04
C LEU A 87 21.07 -24.83 17.04
N CYS A 88 21.04 -25.46 15.87
CA CYS A 88 19.98 -25.25 14.87
C CYS A 88 18.60 -25.54 15.47
N GLU A 89 18.42 -26.73 16.06
CA GLU A 89 17.16 -27.15 16.68
C GLU A 89 16.85 -26.36 17.95
N LYS A 90 17.87 -26.03 18.75
CA LYS A 90 17.69 -25.17 19.93
C LYS A 90 17.19 -23.78 19.54
N ALA A 91 17.75 -23.18 18.49
CA ALA A 91 17.29 -21.90 17.97
C ALA A 91 15.84 -22.00 17.48
N ILE A 92 15.50 -23.03 16.70
CA ILE A 92 14.14 -23.31 16.23
C ILE A 92 13.14 -23.38 17.39
N SER A 93 13.50 -24.10 18.46
CA SER A 93 12.66 -24.26 19.64
C SER A 93 12.32 -22.96 20.38
N ILE A 94 13.00 -21.85 20.08
CA ILE A 94 12.70 -20.53 20.66
C ILE A 94 11.45 -19.96 20.00
N TRP A 95 11.43 -19.83 18.66
CA TRP A 95 10.28 -19.26 17.98
C TRP A 95 9.10 -20.22 17.81
N GLU A 96 9.32 -21.52 18.02
CA GLU A 96 8.23 -22.48 18.14
C GLU A 96 7.56 -22.50 19.52
N SER A 97 8.14 -21.81 20.51
CA SER A 97 7.57 -21.76 21.85
C SER A 97 6.34 -20.85 21.92
N LYS A 98 5.40 -21.22 22.79
CA LYS A 98 4.24 -20.39 23.13
C LYS A 98 4.67 -19.00 23.59
N ASP A 99 3.88 -18.00 23.22
CA ASP A 99 4.05 -16.59 23.54
C ASP A 99 5.31 -15.97 22.91
N PHE A 100 6.00 -16.66 21.98
CA PHE A 100 7.15 -16.09 21.29
C PHE A 100 6.77 -14.85 20.45
N PHE A 101 5.80 -14.99 19.55
CA PHE A 101 5.46 -13.91 18.62
C PHE A 101 4.64 -12.82 19.31
N MET A 102 3.77 -13.20 20.25
CA MET A 102 2.92 -12.25 20.99
C MET A 102 3.74 -11.31 21.90
N GLU A 103 4.89 -11.76 22.42
CA GLU A 103 5.75 -10.97 23.31
C GLU A 103 6.86 -10.20 22.58
N LEU A 104 6.90 -10.19 21.25
CA LEU A 104 7.89 -9.41 20.52
C LEU A 104 7.66 -7.91 20.76
N GLU A 105 8.73 -7.19 21.06
CA GLU A 105 8.65 -5.74 21.22
C GLU A 105 8.47 -5.07 19.85
N PRO A 106 7.67 -4.00 19.73
CA PRO A 106 7.61 -3.22 18.50
C PRO A 106 8.95 -2.55 18.18
N LEU A 107 9.29 -2.50 16.90
CA LEU A 107 10.44 -1.74 16.43
C LEU A 107 10.17 -0.22 16.56
N PRO A 108 11.19 0.59 16.95
CA PRO A 108 10.99 2.02 17.18
C PRO A 108 10.38 2.75 15.98
N GLY A 109 9.27 3.46 16.22
CA GLY A 109 8.56 4.26 15.21
C GLY A 109 7.65 3.47 14.26
N GLY A 110 7.69 2.13 14.28
CA GLY A 110 6.95 1.30 13.32
C GLY A 110 5.44 1.38 13.48
N LEU A 111 4.95 1.36 14.73
CA LEU A 111 3.52 1.46 15.00
C LEU A 111 2.98 2.85 14.63
N GLU A 112 3.73 3.90 14.93
CA GLU A 112 3.38 5.28 14.57
C GLU A 112 3.33 5.44 13.05
N ALA A 113 4.36 4.97 12.35
CA ALA A 113 4.43 5.06 10.89
C ALA A 113 3.27 4.31 10.21
N VAL A 114 2.92 3.10 10.66
CA VAL A 114 1.80 2.34 10.10
C VAL A 114 0.46 3.04 10.34
N ARG A 115 0.23 3.58 11.55
CA ARG A 115 -1.00 4.32 11.87
C ARG A 115 -1.11 5.59 11.02
N GLU A 116 -0.02 6.35 10.89
CA GLU A 116 0.02 7.54 10.05
C GLU A 116 -0.20 7.19 8.57
N MET A 117 0.44 6.14 8.08
CA MET A 117 0.30 5.66 6.70
C MET A 117 -1.14 5.23 6.38
N ALA A 118 -1.82 4.55 7.31
CA ALA A 118 -3.21 4.14 7.15
C ALA A 118 -4.19 5.33 7.12
N GLN A 119 -3.80 6.48 7.67
CA GLN A 119 -4.58 7.73 7.64
C GLN A 119 -4.29 8.60 6.41
N MET A 120 -3.24 8.28 5.63
CA MET A 120 -2.90 9.06 4.44
C MET A 120 -3.94 8.88 3.33
N GLU A 121 -4.27 9.98 2.66
CA GLU A 121 -5.18 9.97 1.51
C GLU A 121 -4.71 8.98 0.43
N ASN A 122 -5.67 8.24 -0.14
CA ASN A 122 -5.44 7.27 -1.20
C ASN A 122 -4.34 6.24 -0.85
N THR A 123 -4.33 5.74 0.38
CA THR A 123 -3.34 4.74 0.86
C THR A 123 -4.05 3.59 1.54
N ASP A 124 -3.77 2.38 1.11
CA ASP A 124 -4.17 1.16 1.77
C ASP A 124 -2.93 0.47 2.32
N VAL A 125 -2.97 0.07 3.59
CA VAL A 125 -1.84 -0.57 4.28
C VAL A 125 -2.28 -1.94 4.72
N PHE A 126 -1.49 -2.96 4.36
CA PHE A 126 -1.69 -4.33 4.79
C PHE A 126 -0.44 -4.85 5.49
N ILE A 127 -0.61 -5.55 6.60
CA ILE A 127 0.47 -6.35 7.19
C ILE A 127 0.55 -7.65 6.43
N CYS A 128 1.63 -7.86 5.67
CA CYS A 128 1.82 -9.06 4.86
C CYS A 128 2.97 -9.87 5.46
N THR A 129 2.64 -10.90 6.23
CA THR A 129 3.62 -11.66 7.03
C THR A 129 3.51 -13.17 6.80
N SER A 130 4.62 -13.87 6.97
CA SER A 130 4.70 -15.31 6.76
C SER A 130 4.65 -16.08 8.08
N PRO A 131 3.74 -17.07 8.24
CA PRO A 131 3.80 -17.95 9.40
C PRO A 131 5.02 -18.89 9.31
N ILE A 132 5.51 -19.36 10.46
CA ILE A 132 6.45 -20.49 10.49
C ILE A 132 5.74 -21.80 10.17
N ASN A 133 6.51 -22.86 9.88
CA ASN A 133 5.95 -24.18 9.57
C ASN A 133 5.22 -24.81 10.77
N HIS A 134 5.71 -24.58 11.99
CA HIS A 134 5.03 -25.03 13.21
C HIS A 134 3.88 -24.10 13.57
N ILE A 135 2.69 -24.41 13.04
CA ILE A 135 1.53 -23.52 13.08
C ILE A 135 0.84 -23.41 14.44
N GLN A 136 1.26 -24.16 15.45
CA GLN A 136 0.51 -24.30 16.70
C GLN A 136 0.26 -22.96 17.43
N HIS A 137 1.22 -22.05 17.33
CA HIS A 137 1.22 -20.79 18.08
C HIS A 137 1.27 -19.56 17.16
N CYS A 138 2.13 -19.61 16.14
CA CYS A 138 2.50 -18.44 15.32
C CYS A 138 1.32 -17.69 14.67
N PRO A 139 0.39 -18.33 13.92
CA PRO A 139 -0.68 -17.60 13.24
C PRO A 139 -1.56 -16.81 14.20
N TYR A 140 -2.02 -17.45 15.28
CA TYR A 140 -2.84 -16.82 16.31
C TYR A 140 -2.10 -15.67 16.99
N GLU A 141 -0.87 -15.90 17.43
CA GLU A 141 -0.09 -14.89 18.15
C GLU A 141 0.23 -13.67 17.28
N LYS A 142 0.38 -13.84 15.97
CA LYS A 142 0.56 -12.70 15.04
C LYS A 142 -0.69 -11.82 14.98
N TYR A 143 -1.90 -12.41 14.89
CA TYR A 143 -3.14 -11.63 14.97
C TYR A 143 -3.29 -10.93 16.32
N ALA A 144 -3.04 -11.66 17.42
CA ALA A 144 -3.17 -11.09 18.76
C ALA A 144 -2.16 -9.96 19.03
N TRP A 145 -0.94 -10.06 18.50
CA TRP A 145 0.04 -8.98 18.54
C TRP A 145 -0.47 -7.74 17.80
N VAL A 146 -1.06 -7.92 16.61
CA VAL A 146 -1.66 -6.80 15.85
C VAL A 146 -2.81 -6.18 16.62
N GLU A 147 -3.70 -6.97 17.22
CA GLU A 147 -4.80 -6.47 18.06
C GLU A 147 -4.26 -5.65 19.24
N GLN A 148 -3.26 -6.18 19.95
CA GLN A 148 -2.64 -5.56 21.11
C GLN A 148 -1.99 -4.21 20.76
N HIS A 149 -1.29 -4.13 19.65
CA HIS A 149 -0.45 -2.97 19.31
C HIS A 149 -1.11 -1.97 18.37
N LEU A 150 -1.95 -2.42 17.44
CA LEU A 150 -2.59 -1.58 16.41
C LEU A 150 -4.11 -1.49 16.57
N GLY A 151 -4.71 -2.34 17.41
CA GLY A 151 -6.14 -2.36 17.71
C GLY A 151 -6.95 -3.28 16.79
N GLN A 152 -8.14 -3.65 17.25
CA GLN A 152 -9.05 -4.59 16.59
C GLN A 152 -9.30 -4.28 15.11
N GLY A 153 -9.44 -3.00 14.75
CA GLY A 153 -9.73 -2.60 13.36
C GLY A 153 -8.60 -2.93 12.38
N PHE A 154 -7.36 -3.11 12.85
CA PHE A 154 -6.23 -3.44 11.99
C PHE A 154 -6.15 -4.94 11.65
N LEU A 155 -6.94 -5.79 12.31
CA LEU A 155 -6.99 -7.22 12.01
C LEU A 155 -7.50 -7.51 10.60
N GLU A 156 -8.37 -6.64 10.07
CA GLU A 156 -8.88 -6.75 8.70
C GLU A 156 -7.77 -6.51 7.64
N GLN A 157 -6.63 -5.96 8.05
CA GLN A 157 -5.51 -5.64 7.18
C GLN A 157 -4.36 -6.65 7.26
N VAL A 158 -4.54 -7.76 7.98
CA VAL A 158 -3.53 -8.82 8.11
C VAL A 158 -3.69 -9.85 6.98
N ILE A 159 -2.60 -10.09 6.26
CA ILE A 159 -2.46 -11.13 5.25
C ILE A 159 -1.38 -12.10 5.74
N LEU A 160 -1.79 -13.32 6.08
CA LEU A 160 -0.87 -14.42 6.34
C LEU A 160 -0.60 -15.20 5.06
N THR A 161 0.65 -15.18 4.58
CA THR A 161 1.07 -15.96 3.41
C THR A 161 2.53 -16.37 3.49
N ARG A 162 2.83 -17.60 3.04
CA ARG A 162 4.22 -18.07 2.84
C ARG A 162 4.83 -17.58 1.54
N ASP A 163 4.00 -17.14 0.61
CA ASP A 163 4.40 -16.62 -0.69
C ASP A 163 3.85 -15.20 -0.84
N LYS A 164 4.73 -14.20 -0.70
CA LYS A 164 4.35 -12.78 -0.84
C LYS A 164 4.28 -12.34 -2.31
N THR A 165 4.81 -13.15 -3.23
CA THR A 165 4.86 -12.80 -4.67
C THR A 165 3.47 -12.80 -5.31
N VAL A 166 2.55 -13.63 -4.80
CA VAL A 166 1.15 -13.67 -5.25
C VAL A 166 0.28 -12.54 -4.68
N ILE A 167 0.80 -11.74 -3.75
CA ILE A 167 0.03 -10.65 -3.14
C ILE A 167 0.29 -9.37 -3.93
N SER A 168 -0.75 -8.87 -4.59
CA SER A 168 -0.61 -7.64 -5.38
C SER A 168 -0.55 -6.40 -4.49
N GLY A 169 0.44 -5.55 -4.74
CA GLY A 169 0.68 -4.28 -4.05
C GLY A 169 1.61 -3.38 -4.86
N ASP A 170 1.85 -2.17 -4.39
CA ASP A 170 2.77 -1.21 -5.04
C ASP A 170 4.16 -1.21 -4.44
N ILE A 171 4.19 -1.45 -3.13
CA ILE A 171 5.37 -1.42 -2.28
C ILE A 171 5.27 -2.60 -1.34
N LEU A 172 6.38 -3.30 -1.15
CA LEU A 172 6.60 -4.23 -0.05
C LEU A 172 7.79 -3.75 0.78
N ILE A 173 7.54 -3.36 2.02
CA ILE A 173 8.58 -3.02 3.02
C ILE A 173 8.85 -4.27 3.83
N ASP A 174 10.03 -4.87 3.66
CA ASP A 174 10.35 -6.21 4.16
C ASP A 174 11.87 -6.33 4.39
N ASP A 175 12.29 -7.03 5.44
CA ASP A 175 13.71 -7.15 5.82
C ASP A 175 14.43 -8.30 5.10
N LYS A 176 13.71 -9.22 4.46
CA LYS A 176 14.26 -10.32 3.69
C LYS A 176 14.89 -9.81 2.38
N PRO A 177 16.20 -10.00 2.15
CA PRO A 177 16.87 -9.45 0.96
C PRO A 177 16.33 -9.99 -0.37
N ASP A 178 16.07 -11.29 -0.43
CA ASP A 178 15.61 -11.97 -1.64
C ASP A 178 14.23 -12.59 -1.40
N ILE A 179 13.17 -11.95 -1.88
CA ILE A 179 11.79 -12.45 -1.74
C ILE A 179 11.43 -13.20 -3.01
N LEU A 180 11.33 -14.53 -2.90
CA LEU A 180 11.09 -15.44 -4.01
C LEU A 180 9.79 -16.21 -3.76
N GLY A 181 9.12 -16.60 -4.84
CA GLY A 181 7.85 -17.32 -4.81
C GLY A 181 7.48 -17.83 -6.20
N VAL A 182 6.19 -18.14 -6.38
CA VAL A 182 5.67 -18.65 -7.65
C VAL A 182 5.62 -17.58 -8.74
N ASP A 183 5.39 -16.32 -8.38
CA ASP A 183 5.38 -15.21 -9.34
C ASP A 183 6.81 -14.64 -9.48
N PRO A 184 7.45 -14.78 -10.66
CA PRO A 184 8.79 -14.26 -10.89
C PRO A 184 8.83 -12.73 -11.06
N ASP A 185 7.68 -12.06 -11.25
CA ASP A 185 7.57 -10.62 -11.47
C ASP A 185 6.49 -10.00 -10.55
N PRO A 186 6.72 -9.98 -9.23
CA PRO A 186 5.74 -9.45 -8.29
C PRO A 186 5.46 -7.97 -8.55
N THR A 187 4.18 -7.59 -8.44
CA THR A 187 3.71 -6.23 -8.77
C THR A 187 4.31 -5.09 -7.91
N TRP A 188 4.83 -5.41 -6.73
CA TRP A 188 5.34 -4.44 -5.78
C TRP A 188 6.83 -4.13 -6.01
N GLU A 189 7.25 -2.90 -5.71
CA GLU A 189 8.68 -2.59 -5.53
C GLU A 189 9.08 -3.00 -4.12
N HIS A 190 10.14 -3.80 -4.03
CA HIS A 190 10.73 -4.16 -2.75
C HIS A 190 11.55 -3.01 -2.19
N ILE A 191 11.20 -2.59 -0.98
CA ILE A 191 11.97 -1.65 -0.18
C ILE A 191 12.57 -2.45 0.97
N LEU A 192 13.88 -2.68 0.92
CA LEU A 192 14.57 -3.46 1.94
C LEU A 192 14.60 -2.68 3.25
N PHE A 193 13.91 -3.19 4.27
CA PHE A 193 13.99 -2.63 5.61
C PHE A 193 15.29 -3.07 6.29
N THR A 194 16.00 -2.15 6.92
CA THR A 194 17.30 -2.46 7.50
C THR A 194 17.17 -3.17 8.84
N THR A 195 17.79 -4.34 8.94
CA THR A 195 17.94 -5.10 10.20
C THR A 195 19.37 -5.61 10.35
N CYS A 196 19.68 -6.19 11.50
CA CYS A 196 21.01 -6.59 11.87
C CYS A 196 21.66 -7.59 10.89
N HIS A 197 20.86 -8.50 10.32
CA HIS A 197 21.35 -9.53 9.40
C HIS A 197 21.51 -9.06 7.94
N ASN A 198 21.04 -7.86 7.57
CA ASN A 198 21.09 -7.36 6.19
C ASN A 198 21.82 -6.00 6.04
N LYS A 199 22.16 -5.32 7.15
CA LYS A 199 22.79 -3.98 7.15
C LYS A 199 24.14 -3.86 6.45
N HIS A 200 24.82 -5.00 6.24
CA HIS A 200 26.13 -5.08 5.60
C HIS A 200 26.04 -5.41 4.10
N LEU A 201 24.82 -5.68 3.61
CA LEU A 201 24.59 -5.94 2.19
C LEU A 201 24.50 -4.63 1.42
N SER A 202 24.98 -4.66 0.17
CA SER A 202 24.82 -3.60 -0.83
C SER A 202 23.81 -4.06 -1.90
N PRO A 203 22.51 -4.12 -1.57
CA PRO A 203 21.48 -4.61 -2.48
C PRO A 203 21.23 -3.61 -3.63
N PRO A 204 20.76 -4.09 -4.80
CA PRO A 204 20.29 -3.22 -5.86
C PRO A 204 18.97 -2.49 -5.52
N GLN A 205 18.17 -3.01 -4.58
CA GLN A 205 16.90 -2.42 -4.17
C GLN A 205 17.08 -1.12 -3.36
N LYS A 206 16.04 -0.27 -3.35
CA LYS A 206 15.92 0.83 -2.40
C LYS A 206 15.88 0.28 -0.97
N ARG A 207 16.37 1.07 -0.02
CA ARG A 207 16.49 0.68 1.39
C ARG A 207 15.86 1.73 2.28
N LEU A 208 15.10 1.29 3.28
CA LEU A 208 14.65 2.11 4.40
C LEU A 208 15.52 1.77 5.61
N LEU A 209 16.23 2.76 6.17
CA LEU A 209 17.21 2.50 7.24
C LEU A 209 16.54 2.25 8.60
N SER A 210 15.38 2.87 8.82
CA SER A 210 14.52 2.69 10.00
C SER A 210 13.21 3.42 9.75
N TRP A 211 12.24 3.32 10.66
CA TRP A 211 11.02 4.14 10.59
C TRP A 211 11.23 5.64 10.87
N ALA A 212 12.41 6.04 11.36
CA ALA A 212 12.79 7.45 11.47
C ALA A 212 13.27 8.06 10.13
N ASP A 213 13.51 7.22 9.13
CA ASP A 213 13.86 7.64 7.77
C ASP A 213 12.62 8.10 6.99
N ASP A 214 12.81 8.73 5.83
CA ASP A 214 11.71 9.34 5.06
C ASP A 214 10.91 8.31 4.25
N TRP A 215 10.17 7.46 4.95
CA TRP A 215 9.25 6.49 4.34
C TRP A 215 8.14 7.17 3.51
N ARG A 216 7.82 8.45 3.78
CA ARG A 216 6.84 9.21 2.98
C ARG A 216 7.37 9.49 1.59
N ALA A 217 8.64 9.85 1.44
CA ALA A 217 9.28 10.00 0.13
C ALA A 217 9.26 8.70 -0.68
N VAL A 218 9.47 7.56 -0.02
CA VAL A 218 9.35 6.23 -0.66
C VAL A 218 7.95 6.03 -1.24
N LEU A 219 6.89 6.25 -0.44
CA LEU A 219 5.51 6.13 -0.89
C LEU A 219 5.18 7.13 -2.03
N ASN A 220 5.60 8.39 -1.90
CA ASN A 220 5.31 9.42 -2.88
C ASN A 220 5.99 9.18 -4.22
N SER A 221 7.20 8.59 -4.24
CA SER A 221 7.87 8.22 -5.48
C SER A 221 7.01 7.29 -6.36
N ARG A 222 6.29 6.36 -5.73
CA ARG A 222 5.40 5.40 -6.43
C ARG A 222 4.06 5.98 -6.84
N ARG A 223 3.61 7.06 -6.20
CA ARG A 223 2.44 7.82 -6.65
C ARG A 223 2.73 8.58 -7.93
N HIS A 224 3.95 9.09 -8.09
CA HIS A 224 4.35 9.85 -9.27
C HIS A 224 4.58 8.98 -10.49
N ASP A 225 5.15 7.78 -10.33
CA ASP A 225 5.27 6.80 -11.43
C ASP A 225 3.89 6.51 -12.08
N ARG A 226 2.83 6.46 -11.27
CA ARG A 226 1.45 6.23 -11.72
C ARG A 226 0.77 7.44 -12.37
N SER A 227 1.27 8.66 -12.16
CA SER A 227 0.72 9.86 -12.81
C SER A 227 1.02 9.92 -14.31
N GLY A 228 1.83 8.97 -14.82
CA GLY A 228 2.05 8.73 -16.23
C GLY A 228 1.12 7.68 -16.87
N ASP A 229 0.26 7.01 -16.09
CA ASP A 229 -0.60 5.94 -16.61
C ASP A 229 -1.75 6.50 -17.48
N GLU A 230 -1.90 5.94 -18.68
CA GLU A 230 -2.74 6.42 -19.77
C GLU A 230 -4.24 6.39 -19.43
N ILE A 231 -4.96 7.47 -19.75
CA ILE A 231 -6.42 7.49 -19.71
C ILE A 231 -6.93 6.91 -21.03
N VAL A 232 -7.58 5.75 -20.97
CA VAL A 232 -8.30 5.18 -22.12
C VAL A 232 -9.75 5.68 -22.09
N VAL A 233 -10.10 6.57 -23.02
CA VAL A 233 -11.48 7.00 -23.24
C VAL A 233 -12.00 6.28 -24.48
N GLY A 234 -13.08 5.49 -24.35
CA GLY A 234 -13.63 4.80 -25.51
C GLY A 234 -15.09 4.38 -25.38
N ALA A 235 -15.82 4.54 -26.49
CA ALA A 235 -17.05 3.80 -26.77
C ALA A 235 -16.69 2.44 -27.36
N ARG A 236 -17.52 1.40 -27.18
CA ARG A 236 -17.28 0.06 -27.74
C ARG A 236 -16.82 0.14 -29.21
N GLY A 237 -15.56 -0.18 -29.47
CA GLY A 237 -14.95 -0.22 -30.80
C GLY A 237 -13.95 0.90 -31.13
N ASN A 238 -13.94 2.03 -30.40
CA ASN A 238 -13.01 3.15 -30.62
C ASN A 238 -12.45 3.63 -29.27
N ALA A 239 -11.33 3.06 -28.85
CA ALA A 239 -10.59 3.50 -27.67
C ALA A 239 -9.48 4.46 -28.08
N VAL A 240 -9.40 5.62 -27.42
CA VAL A 240 -8.29 6.58 -27.56
C VAL A 240 -7.47 6.58 -26.29
N THR A 241 -6.19 6.30 -26.47
CA THR A 241 -5.16 6.40 -25.42
C THR A 241 -4.67 7.84 -25.32
N LEU A 242 -4.77 8.42 -24.13
CA LEU A 242 -4.30 9.77 -23.81
C LEU A 242 -3.18 9.72 -22.76
N LYS A 243 -2.19 10.61 -22.91
CA LYS A 243 -1.01 10.73 -22.05
C LYS A 243 -1.02 12.03 -21.25
N SER A 244 -0.17 12.09 -20.23
CA SER A 244 0.05 13.31 -19.45
C SER A 244 0.44 14.49 -20.38
N GLY A 245 -0.39 15.54 -20.36
CA GLY A 245 -0.24 16.74 -21.21
C GLY A 245 -1.13 16.78 -22.46
N ASP A 246 -1.99 15.79 -22.69
CA ASP A 246 -3.07 15.86 -23.67
C ASP A 246 -4.29 16.63 -23.11
N GLU A 247 -4.96 17.43 -23.94
CA GLU A 247 -6.14 18.22 -23.55
C GLU A 247 -7.44 17.54 -23.98
N ILE A 248 -8.46 17.55 -23.12
CA ILE A 248 -9.82 17.09 -23.43
C ILE A 248 -10.81 18.24 -23.22
N ILE A 249 -11.61 18.53 -24.23
CA ILE A 249 -12.70 19.51 -24.19
C ILE A 249 -14.03 18.76 -24.35
N ALA A 250 -14.90 18.86 -23.35
CA ALA A 250 -16.25 18.32 -23.39
C ALA A 250 -17.25 19.41 -23.78
N GLU A 251 -17.81 19.34 -24.98
CA GLU A 251 -18.84 20.25 -25.47
C GLU A 251 -20.23 19.60 -25.39
N PRO A 252 -21.21 20.22 -24.69
CA PRO A 252 -22.59 19.72 -24.70
C PRO A 252 -23.20 19.80 -26.10
N ARG A 253 -23.77 18.69 -26.60
CA ARG A 253 -24.58 18.66 -27.85
C ARG A 253 -25.91 17.95 -27.60
N GLY A 254 -26.93 18.71 -27.23
CA GLY A 254 -28.26 18.15 -26.92
C GLY A 254 -28.18 17.17 -25.74
N ASN A 255 -28.59 15.92 -25.95
CA ASN A 255 -28.51 14.84 -24.95
C ASN A 255 -27.15 14.09 -24.95
N ALA A 256 -26.17 14.57 -25.72
CA ALA A 256 -24.85 13.97 -25.89
C ALA A 256 -23.72 14.92 -25.45
N VAL A 257 -22.52 14.37 -25.24
CA VAL A 257 -21.30 15.11 -24.89
C VAL A 257 -20.24 14.85 -25.95
N LEU A 258 -19.90 15.88 -26.72
CA LEU A 258 -18.82 15.79 -27.69
C LEU A 258 -17.48 15.88 -26.93
N LEU A 259 -16.62 14.88 -27.09
CA LEU A 259 -15.27 14.88 -26.52
C LEU A 259 -14.28 15.18 -27.64
N LYS A 260 -13.69 16.38 -27.61
CA LYS A 260 -12.55 16.73 -28.44
C LYS A 260 -11.29 16.49 -27.64
N TYR A 261 -10.29 15.84 -28.24
CA TYR A 261 -8.98 15.71 -27.63
C TYR A 261 -7.89 16.24 -28.54
N GLN A 262 -6.84 16.81 -27.96
CA GLN A 262 -5.66 17.25 -28.68
C GLN A 262 -4.42 16.57 -28.10
N LYS A 263 -3.75 15.76 -28.93
CA LYS A 263 -2.48 15.13 -28.57
C LYS A 263 -1.35 16.12 -28.67
N LYS A 264 -0.45 16.12 -27.69
CA LYS A 264 0.70 17.05 -27.66
C LYS A 264 1.69 16.87 -28.83
N LYS A 265 1.68 15.70 -29.50
CA LYS A 265 2.41 15.42 -30.74
C LYS A 265 1.48 14.80 -31.79
N GLY A 266 1.02 15.61 -32.75
CA GLY A 266 0.25 15.17 -33.93
C GLY A 266 -1.23 15.58 -33.93
N SER A 267 -1.80 15.73 -35.14
CA SER A 267 -3.19 16.13 -35.38
C SER A 267 -4.18 15.14 -34.73
N GLY A 268 -5.14 15.66 -33.95
CA GLY A 268 -6.15 14.86 -33.25
C GLY A 268 -7.34 14.48 -34.14
N ASP A 269 -7.87 13.28 -33.93
CA ASP A 269 -9.15 12.83 -34.52
C ASP A 269 -10.31 13.17 -33.58
N GLU A 270 -11.46 13.60 -34.11
CA GLU A 270 -12.66 13.88 -33.32
C GLU A 270 -13.49 12.60 -33.07
N ILE A 271 -13.99 12.41 -31.84
CA ILE A 271 -14.92 11.31 -31.52
C ILE A 271 -16.21 11.87 -30.91
N ILE A 272 -17.36 11.47 -31.47
CA ILE A 272 -18.69 11.85 -30.97
C ILE A 272 -19.27 10.70 -30.12
N ALA A 273 -19.52 10.96 -28.83
CA ALA A 273 -20.15 10.01 -27.92
C ALA A 273 -21.39 10.61 -27.23
N ASP A 274 -22.35 9.77 -26.84
CA ASP A 274 -23.48 10.19 -25.99
C ASP A 274 -23.08 10.23 -24.50
N ALA A 275 -23.96 10.75 -23.63
CA ALA A 275 -23.73 10.81 -22.19
C ALA A 275 -23.59 9.42 -21.51
N ARG A 276 -23.76 8.33 -22.26
CA ARG A 276 -23.58 6.94 -21.84
C ARG A 276 -22.37 6.27 -22.50
N GLY A 277 -21.56 7.01 -23.27
CA GLY A 277 -20.37 6.50 -23.94
C GLY A 277 -20.64 5.68 -25.19
N ASN A 278 -21.79 5.84 -25.86
CA ASN A 278 -22.06 5.19 -27.16
C ASN A 278 -21.64 6.10 -28.32
N ALA A 279 -21.02 5.52 -29.35
CA ALA A 279 -20.66 6.26 -30.57
C ALA A 279 -21.93 6.74 -31.30
N VAL A 280 -22.00 8.03 -31.60
CA VAL A 280 -23.10 8.60 -32.39
C VAL A 280 -22.67 8.65 -33.85
N SER A 281 -23.28 7.81 -34.69
CA SER A 281 -23.02 7.79 -36.13
C SER A 281 -23.39 9.15 -36.75
N GLN A 282 -22.44 9.76 -37.48
CA GLN A 282 -22.73 10.95 -38.28
C GLN A 282 -23.59 10.54 -39.49
N LYS A 283 -24.77 11.16 -39.62
CA LYS A 283 -25.45 11.33 -40.90
C LYS A 283 -25.25 12.76 -41.37
#